data_AF-A0A2T9K0L9-F1
#
_entry.id   AF-A0A2T9K0L9-F1
#
_cell.length_a   1.000
_cell.length_b   1.000
_cell.length_c   1.000
_cell.angle_alpha   90.00
_cell.angle_beta   90.00
_cell.angle_gamma   90.00
#
_symmetry.space_group_name_H-M   'P 1'
#
loop_
_entity.id
_entity.type
_entity.pdbx_description
1 polymer ?
#
loop_
_entity_poly.entity_id
_entity_poly.type
_entity_poly.pdbx_seq_one_letter_code
_entity_poly.pdbx_strand_id
1 'polypeptide(L)' 'MSTLNIALPDTLQAFVEEQAVAQGYEGEADYVRDLIEREQDREALNALLRKGEMSPPGRVADDAYFDDLRARILKQG' A
#
# COMPACT_ATOMS: atom_id res chain seq x y z
N MET A 1 -3.92 -7.15 -21.38
CA MET A 1 -3.08 -6.09 -20.80
C MET A 1 -3.19 -4.87 -21.69
N SER A 2 -3.24 -3.68 -21.09
CA SER A 2 -3.18 -2.41 -21.83
C SER A 2 -1.75 -1.89 -21.78
N THR A 3 -1.26 -1.35 -22.89
CA THR A 3 0.08 -0.76 -22.98
C THR A 3 0.03 0.73 -22.68
N LEU A 4 0.93 1.22 -21.83
CA LEU A 4 1.12 2.64 -21.55
C LEU A 4 2.47 3.08 -22.13
N ASN A 5 2.45 4.07 -23.02
CA ASN A 5 3.68 4.66 -23.58
C ASN A 5 3.98 5.96 -22.86
N ILE A 6 5.20 6.09 -22.32
CA ILE A 6 5.65 7.27 -21.56
C ILE A 6 7.00 7.71 -22.15
N ALA A 7 7.15 9.00 -22.38
CA ALA A 7 8.45 9.59 -22.70
C ALA A 7 9.08 10.14 -21.42
N LEU A 8 10.32 9.73 -21.13
CA LEU A 8 11.09 10.20 -19.99
C LEU A 8 12.27 11.04 -20.48
N PRO A 9 12.65 12.12 -19.80
CA PRO A 9 13.96 12.75 -20.00
C PRO A 9 15.09 11.76 -19.66
N ASP A 10 16.24 11.90 -20.32
CA ASP A 10 17.41 11.02 -20.16
C ASP A 10 17.79 10.79 -18.69
N THR A 11 17.65 11.80 -17.84
CA THR A 11 17.95 11.71 -16.40
C THR A 11 17.01 10.76 -15.65
N LEU A 12 15.73 10.75 -16.00
CA LEU A 12 14.76 9.83 -15.40
C LEU A 12 14.90 8.42 -15.96
N GLN A 13 15.25 8.29 -17.24
CA GLN A 13 15.53 6.98 -17.82
C GLN A 13 16.72 6.32 -17.13
N ALA A 14 17.85 7.04 -16.99
CA ALA A 14 19.03 6.52 -16.28
C ALA A 14 18.73 6.14 -14.82
N PHE A 15 17.90 6.93 -14.13
CA PHE A 15 17.46 6.60 -12.78
C PHE A 15 16.65 5.30 -12.74
N VAL A 16 15.70 5.13 -13.65
CA VAL A 16 14.86 3.91 -13.72
C VAL A 16 15.70 2.68 -14.05
N GLU A 17 16.64 2.79 -14.98
CA GLU A 17 17.60 1.73 -15.33
C GLU A 17 18.43 1.30 -14.10
N GLU A 18 19.01 2.27 -13.38
CA GLU A 18 19.80 1.99 -12.17
C GLU A 18 18.97 1.31 -11.08
N GLN A 19 17.75 1.80 -10.85
CA GLN A 19 16.85 1.21 -9.84
C GLN A 19 16.40 -0.20 -10.21
N ALA A 20 16.10 -0.45 -11.49
CA ALA A 20 15.71 -1.77 -11.97
C ALA A 20 16.83 -2.79 -11.69
N VAL A 21 18.08 -2.45 -12.02
CA VAL A 21 19.25 -3.31 -11.75
C VAL A 21 19.48 -3.50 -10.25
N ALA A 22 19.48 -2.41 -9.48
CA ALA A 22 19.76 -2.44 -8.04
C ALA A 22 18.75 -3.29 -7.25
N GLN A 23 17.49 -3.32 -7.70
CA GLN A 23 16.41 -4.09 -7.07
C GLN A 23 16.16 -5.46 -7.74
N GLY A 24 16.94 -5.81 -8.77
CA GLY A 24 16.92 -7.13 -9.41
C GLY A 24 15.73 -7.37 -10.33
N TYR A 25 15.13 -6.33 -10.90
CA TYR A 25 14.07 -6.46 -11.91
C TYR A 25 14.64 -6.88 -13.27
N GLU A 26 13.83 -7.58 -14.07
CA GLU A 26 14.20 -8.00 -15.43
C GLU A 26 14.28 -6.83 -16.42
N GLY A 27 13.61 -5.71 -16.12
CA GLY A 27 13.72 -4.48 -16.88
C GLY A 27 13.01 -3.29 -16.24
N GLU A 28 13.17 -2.13 -16.88
CA GLU A 28 12.60 -0.85 -16.45
C GLU A 28 11.07 -0.89 -16.31
N ALA A 29 10.40 -1.58 -17.23
CA ALA A 29 8.93 -1.68 -17.22
C ALA A 29 8.40 -2.44 -16.01
N ASP A 30 9.15 -3.42 -15.50
CA ASP A 30 8.75 -4.16 -14.30
C ASP A 30 8.97 -3.33 -13.05
N TYR A 31 10.07 -2.57 -12.98
CA TYR A 31 10.28 -1.59 -11.92
C TYR A 31 9.17 -0.53 -11.88
N VAL A 32 8.81 0.04 -13.04
CA VAL A 32 7.75 1.05 -13.13
C VAL A 32 6.39 0.47 -12.76
N ARG A 33 6.08 -0.79 -13.15
CA ARG A 33 4.83 -1.46 -12.76
C ARG A 33 4.73 -1.60 -11.25
N ASP A 34 5.78 -2.15 -10.62
CA ASP A 34 5.82 -2.32 -9.18
C ASP A 34 5.74 -0.97 -8.44
N LEU A 35 6.39 0.09 -8.96
CA LEU A 35 6.26 1.43 -8.41
C LEU A 35 4.80 1.94 -8.44
N ILE A 36 4.07 1.68 -9.53
CA ILE A 36 2.65 2.04 -9.65
C ILE A 36 1.80 1.20 -8.70
N GLU A 37 2.09 -0.08 -8.51
CA GLU A 37 1.39 -0.95 -7.56
C GLU A 37 1.58 -0.45 -6.12
N ARG A 38 2.82 -0.12 -5.73
CA ARG A 38 3.12 0.49 -4.43
C ARG A 38 2.39 1.82 -4.22
N GLU A 39 2.28 2.63 -5.28
CA GLU A 39 1.53 3.87 -5.24
C GLU A 39 0.02 3.63 -5.05
N GLN A 40 -0.56 2.64 -5.71
CA GLN A 40 -1.96 2.25 -5.49
C GLN A 40 -2.20 1.80 -4.05
N ASP A 41 -1.30 0.98 -3.49
CA ASP A 41 -1.39 0.54 -2.10
C ASP A 41 -1.29 1.72 -1.13
N ARG A 42 -0.41 2.68 -1.40
CA ARG A 42 -0.28 3.92 -0.62
C ARG A 42 -1.55 4.74 -0.65
N GLU A 43 -2.16 4.92 -1.82
CA GLU A 43 -3.43 5.64 -1.97
C GLU A 43 -4.58 4.90 -1.28
N ALA A 44 -4.62 3.57 -1.35
CA ALA A 44 -5.60 2.76 -0.63
C ALA A 44 -5.47 2.91 0.89
N LEU A 45 -4.25 2.88 1.42
CA LEU A 45 -3.98 3.14 2.84
C LEU A 45 -4.39 4.56 3.24
N ASN A 46 -4.03 5.57 2.45
CA ASN A 46 -4.42 6.96 2.69
C ASN A 46 -5.95 7.12 2.76
N ALA A 47 -6.68 6.44 1.87
CA ALA A 47 -8.14 6.45 1.88
C ALA A 47 -8.71 5.83 3.18
N LEU A 48 -8.12 4.73 3.67
CA LEU A 48 -8.52 4.10 4.94
C LEU A 48 -8.22 5.00 6.14
N LEU A 49 -7.05 5.63 6.18
CA LEU A 49 -6.68 6.57 7.24
C LEU A 49 -7.64 7.75 7.28
N ARG A 50 -7.96 8.33 6.13
CA ARG A 50 -8.91 9.44 6.02
C ARG A 50 -10.32 9.03 6.47
N LYS A 51 -10.74 7.80 6.15
CA LYS A 51 -12.00 7.25 6.66
C LYS A 51 -11.98 7.12 8.18
N GLY A 52 -10.85 6.70 8.76
CA GLY A 52 -10.65 6.63 10.21
C GLY A 52 -10.69 8.00 10.88
N GLU A 53 -10.02 9.00 10.29
CA GLU A 53 -10.03 10.39 10.77
C GLU A 53 -11.44 10.98 10.83
N MET A 54 -12.27 10.69 9.82
CA MET A 54 -13.66 11.14 9.77
C MET A 54 -14.61 10.33 10.67
N SER A 55 -14.14 9.24 11.31
CA SER A 55 -14.96 8.41 12.18
C SER A 55 -15.02 8.98 13.60
N PRO A 56 -16.11 8.73 14.36
CA PRO A 56 -16.14 9.05 15.78
C PRO A 56 -15.03 8.32 16.54
N PRO A 57 -14.56 8.87 17.68
CA PRO A 57 -13.60 8.18 18.53
C PRO A 57 -14.04 6.75 18.86
N GLY A 58 -13.13 5.80 18.65
CA GLY A 58 -13.34 4.41 19.04
C GLY A 58 -13.37 4.24 20.56
N ARG A 59 -13.87 3.08 21.02
CA ARG A 59 -13.70 2.66 22.42
C ARG A 59 -12.21 2.50 22.72
N VAL A 60 -11.80 2.88 23.93
CA VAL A 60 -10.43 2.63 24.41
C VAL A 60 -10.15 1.13 24.37
N ALA A 61 -9.04 0.74 23.75
CA ALA A 61 -8.60 -0.65 23.69
C ALA A 61 -7.89 -1.04 24.99
N ASP A 62 -8.65 -1.08 26.08
CA ASP A 62 -8.22 -1.51 27.41
C ASP A 62 -8.40 -3.03 27.62
N ASP A 63 -8.01 -3.52 28.80
CA ASP A 63 -8.14 -4.95 29.14
C ASP A 63 -9.58 -5.45 28.99
N ALA A 64 -10.57 -4.65 29.42
CA ALA A 64 -11.98 -4.98 29.31
C ALA A 64 -12.44 -5.09 27.85
N TYR A 65 -11.95 -4.21 26.96
CA TYR A 65 -12.21 -4.31 25.53
C TYR A 65 -11.71 -5.65 24.96
N PHE A 66 -10.49 -6.07 25.32
CA PHE A 66 -9.94 -7.32 24.81
C PHE A 66 -10.59 -8.57 25.43
N ASP A 67 -11.03 -8.49 26.68
CA ASP A 67 -11.79 -9.56 27.33
C ASP A 67 -13.17 -9.74 26.67
N ASP A 68 -13.88 -8.63 26.39
CA ASP A 68 -15.13 -8.64 25.62
C ASP A 68 -14.92 -9.22 24.22
N LEU A 69 -13.83 -8.85 23.54
CA LEU A 69 -13.50 -9.33 22.20
C LEU A 69 -13.26 -10.84 22.19
N ARG A 70 -12.47 -11.36 23.14
CA ARG A 70 -12.21 -12.81 23.29
C ARG A 70 -13.49 -13.58 23.59
N ALA A 71 -14.30 -13.07 24.52
CA ALA A 71 -15.58 -13.70 24.86
C ALA A 71 -16.53 -13.77 23.65
N ARG A 72 -16.52 -12.76 22.77
CA ARG A 72 -17.32 -12.77 21.53
C ARG A 72 -16.86 -13.82 20.54
N ILE A 73 -15.55 -13.95 20.31
CA ILE A 73 -14.99 -14.95 19.39
C ILE A 73 -15.33 -16.37 19.88
N LEU A 74 -15.17 -16.63 21.18
CA LEU A 74 -15.45 -17.94 21.78
C LEU A 74 -16.93 -18.32 21.82
N LYS A 75 -17.86 -17.35 21.75
CA LYS A 75 -19.31 -17.59 21.65
C LYS A 75 -19.79 -17.88 20.22
N GLN A 76 -18.96 -17.62 19.21
CA GLN A 76 -19.29 -17.82 17.79
C GLN A 76 -18.70 -19.11 17.21
N GLY A 77 -17.93 -19.88 18.00
CA GLY A 77 -17.52 -21.26 17.68
C GLY A 77 -18.38 -22.27 18.42
#